data_AF-A0A7W0P9M6-F1
#
_entry.id   AF-A0A7W0P9M6-F1
#
_cell.length_a   1.000
_cell.length_b   1.000
_cell.length_c   1.000
_cell.angle_alpha   90.00
_cell.angle_beta   90.00
_cell.angle_gamma   90.00
#
_symmetry.space_group_name_H-M   'P 1'
#
loop_
_entity.id
_entity.type
_entity.pdbx_description
1 polymer ?
#
loop_
_entity_poly.entity_id
_entity_poly.type
_entity_poly.pdbx_seq_one_letter_code
_entity_poly.pdbx_strand_id
1 'polypeptide(L)'
;MTPKRSQTLARHVQPKRRITTEEARSGLYKLVRGLSEVDAPASTLLDRAIGIELRGREHSAWLVAEVDGQATLAYIEELEERLETLASILALRSRKAEHTGETIPAEQLAHEFGFDELLR
;
A
#
# COMPACT_ATOMS: atom_id res chain seq x y z
N MET A 1 32.39 -6.50 -10.68
CA MET A 1 31.53 -5.38 -10.26
C MET A 1 30.15 -5.93 -10.01
N THR A 2 29.79 -6.15 -8.75
CA THR A 2 28.48 -6.67 -8.35
C THR A 2 27.56 -5.46 -8.15
N PRO A 3 26.37 -5.39 -8.77
CA PRO A 3 25.48 -4.27 -8.53
C PRO A 3 25.00 -4.32 -7.08
N LYS A 4 25.19 -3.21 -6.37
CA LYS A 4 24.62 -2.98 -5.04
C LYS A 4 23.10 -3.08 -5.19
N ARG A 5 22.49 -4.12 -4.61
CA ARG A 5 21.04 -4.18 -4.40
C ARG A 5 20.64 -2.89 -3.70
N SER A 6 19.82 -2.08 -4.36
CA SER A 6 19.10 -0.98 -3.73
C SER A 6 18.24 -1.60 -2.61
N GLN A 7 18.76 -1.55 -1.38
CA GLN A 7 17.93 -1.70 -0.20
C GLN A 7 17.05 -0.45 -0.15
N THR A 8 15.90 -0.51 -0.82
CA THR A 8 14.79 0.37 -0.50
C THR A 8 14.38 -0.04 0.91
N LEU A 9 14.99 0.60 1.91
CA LEU A 9 14.59 0.50 3.31
C LEU A 9 13.09 0.71 3.32
N ALA A 10 12.33 -0.33 3.66
CA ALA A 10 10.95 -0.16 4.07
C ALA A 10 11.00 0.86 5.20
N ARG A 11 10.68 2.13 4.90
CA ARG A 11 10.54 3.15 5.92
C ARG A 11 9.59 2.55 6.94
N HIS A 12 10.00 2.49 8.21
CA HIS A 12 9.09 2.08 9.26
C HIS A 12 7.93 3.08 9.26
N VAL A 13 6.86 2.70 8.60
CA VAL A 13 5.66 3.50 8.46
C VAL A 13 4.95 3.43 9.80
N GLN A 14 4.78 4.58 10.43
CA GLN A 14 4.22 4.68 11.77
C GLN A 14 3.10 5.73 11.79
N PRO A 15 1.99 5.46 12.49
CA PRO A 15 0.94 6.46 12.68
C PRO A 15 1.49 7.66 13.45
N LYS A 16 1.00 8.85 13.09
CA LYS A 16 1.38 10.12 13.74
C LYS A 16 1.01 10.13 15.23
N ARG A 17 -0.09 9.45 15.58
CA ARG A 17 -0.60 9.36 16.95
C ARG A 17 -0.41 7.94 17.50
N ARG A 18 0.14 7.87 18.70
CA ARG A 18 0.38 6.64 19.45
C ARG A 18 -0.19 6.76 20.85
N ILE A 19 -0.83 5.70 21.32
CA ILE A 19 -1.38 5.59 22.65
C ILE A 19 -1.02 4.23 23.23
N THR A 20 -0.92 4.17 24.55
CA THR A 20 -0.75 2.93 25.29
C THR A 20 -2.06 2.12 25.28
N THR A 21 -1.96 0.83 25.57
CA THR A 21 -3.15 -0.01 25.79
C THR A 21 -4.05 0.47 26.93
N GLU A 22 -3.48 1.15 27.94
CA GLU A 22 -4.21 1.71 29.08
C GLU A 22 -5.03 2.95 28.67
N GLU A 23 -4.43 3.85 27.89
CA GLU A 23 -5.13 5.00 27.28
C GLU A 23 -6.21 4.55 26.28
N ALA A 24 -5.91 3.53 25.47
CA ALA A 24 -6.88 2.96 24.54
C ALA A 24 -8.09 2.40 25.28
N ARG A 25 -7.87 1.69 26.40
CA ARG A 25 -8.95 1.10 27.21
C ARG A 25 -9.80 2.16 27.90
N SER A 26 -9.16 3.15 28.52
CA SER A 26 -9.87 4.23 29.23
C SER A 26 -10.61 5.17 28.27
N GLY A 27 -10.11 5.33 27.04
CA GLY A 27 -10.65 6.22 26.03
C GLY A 27 -11.44 5.55 24.90
N LEU A 28 -11.70 4.23 24.94
CA LEU A 28 -12.17 3.47 23.78
C LEU A 28 -13.40 4.07 23.11
N TYR A 29 -14.43 4.42 23.89
CA TYR A 29 -15.65 5.02 23.34
C TYR A 29 -15.40 6.34 22.60
N LYS A 30 -14.50 7.18 23.12
CA LYS A 30 -14.14 8.46 22.47
C LYS A 30 -13.35 8.21 21.18
N LEU A 31 -12.47 7.21 21.19
CA LEU A 31 -11.69 6.81 20.02
C LEU A 31 -12.60 6.28 18.91
N VAL A 32 -13.49 5.34 19.23
CA VAL A 32 -14.44 4.77 18.27
C VAL A 32 -15.35 5.85 17.73
N ARG A 33 -15.95 6.68 18.60
CA ARG A 33 -16.82 7.79 18.17
C ARG A 33 -16.11 8.75 17.22
N GLY A 34 -14.88 9.14 17.55
CA GLY A 34 -14.11 10.05 16.70
C GLY A 34 -13.74 9.45 15.34
N LEU A 35 -13.57 8.12 15.24
CA LEU A 35 -13.33 7.43 13.97
C LEU A 35 -14.61 7.17 13.18
N SER A 36 -15.76 7.00 13.86
CA SER A 36 -17.05 6.77 13.21
C SER A 36 -17.71 8.04 12.67
N GLU A 37 -17.35 9.21 13.17
CA GLU A 37 -17.85 10.52 12.68
C GLU A 37 -17.16 10.95 11.37
N VAL A 38 -16.35 10.09 10.77
CA VAL A 38 -15.57 10.38 9.57
C VAL A 38 -16.25 9.78 8.35
N ASP A 39 -16.77 10.65 7.48
CA ASP A 39 -17.57 10.23 6.32
C ASP A 39 -16.78 10.12 5.01
N ALA A 40 -15.56 10.66 4.96
CA ALA A 40 -14.75 10.69 3.75
C ALA A 40 -13.35 10.09 3.98
N PRO A 41 -12.80 9.35 3.01
CA PRO A 41 -11.48 8.77 3.15
C PRO A 41 -10.39 9.85 3.20
N ALA A 42 -9.32 9.58 3.94
CA ALA A 42 -8.10 10.38 3.94
C ALA A 42 -7.30 10.14 2.65
N SER A 43 -6.35 11.04 2.37
CA SER A 43 -5.34 10.82 1.33
C SER A 43 -4.48 9.59 1.60
N THR A 44 -4.22 9.29 2.87
CA THR A 44 -3.43 8.13 3.28
C THR A 44 -4.03 7.50 4.54
N LEU A 45 -3.91 6.17 4.67
CA LEU A 45 -4.33 5.44 5.87
C LEU A 45 -3.65 5.99 7.15
N LEU A 46 -2.43 6.52 7.02
CA LEU A 46 -1.59 6.96 8.14
C LEU A 46 -2.02 8.29 8.75
N ASP A 47 -2.77 9.10 8.01
CA ASP A 47 -3.12 10.44 8.46
C ASP A 47 -4.05 10.41 9.67
N ARG A 48 -4.91 9.38 9.76
CA ARG A 48 -5.85 9.19 10.87
C ARG A 48 -5.59 7.92 11.68
N ALA A 49 -4.66 7.08 11.27
CA ALA A 49 -4.29 5.89 12.02
C ALA A 49 -3.81 6.25 13.43
N ILE A 50 -4.26 5.47 14.41
CA ILE A 50 -3.83 5.56 15.80
C ILE A 50 -3.14 4.24 16.16
N GLY A 51 -1.85 4.30 16.47
CA GLY A 51 -1.11 3.15 16.96
C GLY A 51 -1.41 2.89 18.43
N ILE A 52 -1.77 1.65 18.77
CA ILE A 52 -1.85 1.14 20.13
C ILE A 52 -0.59 0.36 20.41
N GLU A 53 0.22 0.87 21.34
CA GLU A 53 1.48 0.25 21.73
C GLU A 53 1.27 -0.72 22.90
N LEU A 54 1.68 -1.98 22.67
CA LEU A 54 1.81 -2.97 23.73
C LEU A 54 3.16 -2.72 24.43
N ARG A 55 3.13 -2.50 25.75
CA ARG A 55 4.35 -2.27 26.55
C ARG A 55 5.40 -3.35 26.25
N GLY A 56 6.59 -2.93 25.85
CA GLY A 56 7.74 -3.81 25.62
C GLY A 56 7.71 -4.62 24.31
N ARG A 57 6.85 -4.28 23.34
CA ARG A 57 6.85 -4.92 22.00
C ARG A 57 6.89 -3.88 20.89
N GLU A 58 7.64 -4.17 19.83
CA GLU A 58 7.62 -3.39 18.58
C GLU A 58 6.31 -3.53 17.79
N HIS A 59 5.50 -4.53 18.14
CA HIS A 59 4.20 -4.76 17.51
C HIS A 59 3.14 -3.84 18.10
N SER A 60 2.61 -2.96 17.25
CA SER A 60 1.49 -2.07 17.55
C SER A 60 0.27 -2.51 16.77
N ALA A 61 -0.91 -2.51 17.40
CA ALA A 61 -2.18 -2.62 16.69
C ALA A 61 -2.56 -1.24 16.19
N TRP A 62 -3.14 -1.10 14.99
CA TRP A 62 -3.58 0.20 14.49
C TRP A 62 -5.10 0.28 14.48
N LEU A 63 -5.63 1.38 15.00
CA LEU A 63 -7.02 1.77 14.79
C LEU A 63 -7.08 2.74 13.61
N VAL A 64 -7.97 2.46 12.68
CA VAL A 64 -8.22 3.28 11.49
C VAL A 64 -9.72 3.51 11.35
N ALA A 65 -10.13 4.59 10.68
CA ALA A 65 -11.53 4.78 10.36
C ALA A 65 -11.97 3.72 9.35
N GLU A 66 -13.21 3.24 9.45
CA GLU A 66 -13.73 2.21 8.54
C GLU A 66 -13.68 2.68 7.08
N VAL A 67 -14.07 3.93 6.81
CA VAL A 67 -14.02 4.53 5.48
C VAL A 67 -12.61 4.54 4.88
N ASP A 68 -11.58 4.74 5.71
CA ASP A 68 -10.18 4.71 5.27
C ASP A 68 -9.73 3.28 4.96
N GLY A 69 -10.16 2.32 5.79
CA GLY A 69 -9.91 0.90 5.56
C GLY A 69 -10.54 0.40 4.26
N GLN A 70 -11.82 0.73 4.02
CA GLN A 70 -12.54 0.35 2.81
C GLN A 70 -11.91 0.98 1.56
N ALA A 71 -11.58 2.28 1.60
CA ALA A 71 -10.91 2.94 0.49
C ALA A 71 -9.53 2.32 0.20
N THR A 72 -8.78 1.94 1.23
CA THR A 72 -7.49 1.26 1.06
C THR A 72 -7.65 -0.12 0.43
N LEU A 73 -8.65 -0.90 0.86
CA LEU A 73 -8.92 -2.22 0.27
C LEU A 73 -9.32 -2.11 -1.20
N ALA A 74 -10.20 -1.18 -1.54
CA ALA A 74 -10.58 -0.93 -2.94
C ALA A 74 -9.37 -0.53 -3.79
N TYR A 75 -8.47 0.30 -3.26
CA TYR A 75 -7.24 0.67 -3.95
C TYR A 75 -6.27 -0.51 -4.11
N ILE A 76 -6.17 -1.41 -3.12
CA ILE A 76 -5.38 -2.64 -3.25
C ILE A 76 -5.95 -3.52 -4.37
N GLU A 77 -7.27 -3.71 -4.42
CA GLU A 77 -7.94 -4.50 -5.47
C GLU A 77 -7.69 -3.91 -6.86
N GLU A 78 -7.78 -2.59 -7.02
CA GLU A 78 -7.42 -1.90 -8.27
C GLU A 78 -5.95 -2.14 -8.65
N LEU A 79 -5.03 -2.05 -7.69
CA LEU A 79 -3.61 -2.32 -7.93
C LEU A 79 -3.36 -3.78 -8.34
N GLU A 80 -4.06 -4.74 -7.73
CA GLU A 80 -3.97 -6.15 -8.08
C GLU A 80 -4.43 -6.40 -9.52
N GLU A 81 -5.56 -5.81 -9.95
CA GLU A 81 -6.05 -5.89 -11.32
C GLU A 81 -5.06 -5.28 -12.34
N ARG A 82 -4.50 -4.11 -12.00
CA ARG A 82 -3.48 -3.45 -12.83
C ARG A 82 -2.22 -4.29 -12.95
N LEU A 83 -1.78 -4.92 -11.86
CA LEU A 83 -0.62 -5.82 -11.86
C LEU A 83 -0.87 -7.09 -12.69
N GLU A 84 -2.06 -7.68 -12.61
CA GLU A 84 -2.44 -8.83 -13.44
C GLU A 84 -2.42 -8.48 -14.93
N THR A 85 -2.94 -7.30 -15.28
CA THR A 85 -2.91 -6.79 -16.65
C THR A 85 -1.47 -6.62 -17.15
N LEU A 86 -0.61 -6.00 -16.35
CA LEU A 86 0.80 -5.82 -16.68
C LEU A 86 1.54 -7.16 -16.83
N ALA A 87 1.28 -8.11 -15.93
CA ALA A 87 1.84 -9.46 -16.01
C ALA A 87 1.44 -10.16 -17.32
N SER A 88 0.17 -10.03 -17.73
CA SER A 88 -0.34 -10.58 -18.99
C SER A 88 0.35 -9.97 -20.21
N ILE A 89 0.53 -8.64 -20.24
CA ILE A 89 1.24 -7.94 -21.32
C ILE A 89 2.70 -8.42 -21.41
N LEU A 90 3.39 -8.55 -20.28
CA LEU A 90 4.78 -9.03 -20.24
C LEU A 90 4.90 -10.50 -20.68
N ALA A 91 3.93 -11.35 -20.34
CA ALA A 91 3.89 -12.73 -20.81
C ALA A 91 3.69 -12.82 -22.33
N LEU A 92 2.76 -12.02 -22.88
CA LEU A 92 2.54 -11.93 -24.34
C LEU A 92 3.77 -11.41 -25.07
N ARG A 93 4.46 -10.40 -24.52
CA ARG A 93 5.75 -9.92 -25.04
C ARG A 93 6.79 -11.03 -25.06
N SER A 94 6.97 -11.74 -23.94
CA SER A 94 7.97 -12.82 -23.83
C SER A 94 7.73 -13.88 -24.90
N ARG A 95 6.46 -14.28 -25.08
CA ARG A 95 6.05 -15.21 -26.13
C ARG A 95 6.26 -14.65 -27.55
N LYS A 96 5.98 -13.37 -27.80
CA LYS A 96 6.25 -12.73 -29.10
C LYS A 96 7.75 -12.70 -29.40
N ALA A 97 8.58 -12.38 -28.42
CA ALA A 97 10.04 -12.37 -28.56
C ALA A 97 10.58 -13.76 -28.91
N GLU A 98 10.07 -14.81 -28.27
CA GLU A 98 10.43 -16.20 -28.60
C GLU A 98 10.04 -16.59 -30.04
N HIS A 99 8.91 -16.12 -30.55
CA HIS A 99 8.42 -16.50 -31.88
C HIS A 99 8.91 -15.60 -33.02
N THR A 100 9.25 -14.34 -32.77
CA THR A 100 9.59 -13.35 -33.81
C THR A 100 10.97 -12.72 -33.68
N GLY A 101 11.66 -12.93 -32.55
CA GLY A 101 12.95 -12.29 -32.24
C GLY A 101 12.85 -10.80 -31.90
N GLU A 102 11.66 -10.19 -32.01
CA GLU A 102 11.43 -8.78 -31.72
C GLU A 102 11.16 -8.57 -30.23
N THR A 103 11.94 -7.69 -29.58
CA THR A 103 11.82 -7.40 -28.15
C THR A 103 11.47 -5.93 -27.92
N ILE A 104 10.25 -5.67 -27.45
CA ILE A 104 9.80 -4.33 -27.05
C ILE A 104 10.13 -4.12 -25.56
N PRO A 105 10.91 -3.11 -25.14
CA PRO A 105 11.24 -2.85 -23.73
C PRO A 105 10.01 -2.81 -22.79
N ALA A 106 10.19 -3.19 -21.52
CA ALA A 106 9.06 -3.31 -20.57
C ALA A 106 8.51 -1.93 -20.20
N GLU A 107 9.41 -0.95 -20.13
CA GLU A 107 9.14 0.45 -19.87
C GLU A 107 8.31 1.07 -20.99
N GLN A 108 8.59 0.69 -22.23
CA GLN A 108 7.83 1.16 -23.39
C GLN A 108 6.40 0.61 -23.39
N LEU A 109 6.22 -0.66 -23.01
CA LEU A 109 4.89 -1.25 -22.85
C LEU A 109 4.13 -0.64 -21.66
N ALA A 110 4.78 -0.49 -20.51
CA ALA A 110 4.15 0.16 -19.38
C ALA A 110 3.72 1.60 -19.73
N HIS A 111 4.52 2.33 -20.50
CA HIS A 111 4.13 3.64 -21.00
C HIS A 111 2.92 3.58 -21.97
N GLU A 112 2.97 2.69 -22.96
CA GLU A 112 1.90 2.53 -23.96
C GLU A 112 0.55 2.13 -23.34
N PHE A 113 0.58 1.37 -22.25
CA PHE A 113 -0.61 0.92 -21.53
C PHE A 113 -0.93 1.75 -20.27
N GLY A 114 -0.23 2.86 -20.02
CA GLY A 114 -0.52 3.78 -18.91
C GLY A 114 -0.12 3.28 -17.50
N PHE A 115 0.81 2.34 -17.42
CA PHE A 115 1.34 1.74 -16.19
C PHE A 115 2.70 2.33 -15.73
N ASP A 116 3.06 3.52 -16.21
CA ASP A 116 4.33 4.19 -15.86
C ASP A 116 4.60 4.29 -14.35
N GLU A 117 3.52 4.44 -13.57
CA GLU A 117 3.57 4.59 -12.12
C GLU A 117 3.97 3.31 -11.39
N LEU A 118 3.80 2.14 -12.02
CA LEU A 118 4.13 0.83 -11.42
C LEU A 118 5.61 0.45 -11.58
N LEU A 119 6.36 1.17 -12.44
CA LEU A 119 7.78 0.89 -12.73
C LEU A 119 8.75 1.86 -12.03
N ARG A 120 8.25 2.82 -11.25
CA ARG A 120 9.06 3.79 -10.49
C ARG A 120 9.38 3.29 -9.09
#